data_AF-A0A510YCL6-F1
#
_entry.id   AF-A0A510YCL6-F1
#
_cell.length_a   1.000
_cell.length_b   1.000
_cell.length_c   1.000
_cell.angle_alpha   90.00
_cell.angle_beta   90.00
_cell.angle_gamma   90.00
#
_symmetry.space_group_name_H-M   'P 1'
#
loop_
_entity.id
_entity.type
_entity.pdbx_description
1 polymer ?
#
loop_
_entity_poly.entity_id
_entity_poly.type
_entity_poly.pdbx_seq_one_letter_code
_entity_poly.pdbx_strand_id
1 'polypeptide(L)'
;MGSSLFNEMKKSMEEAVAFGEGDQTKGRRKNVAIKALQVFTPEEIKQLREQLQFTQRVFAQVLGVSTKTVEAWEKGTNTPSGSSRRLLEIYWNHPDIAEQEVTEKV
;
A
#
# COMPACT_ATOMS: atom_id res chain seq x y z
N MET A 1 14.55 10.48 -38.96
CA MET A 1 14.13 10.11 -37.59
C MET A 1 13.44 11.26 -36.84
N GLY A 2 13.94 12.51 -36.87
CA GLY A 2 13.31 13.63 -36.13
C GLY A 2 11.90 14.04 -36.58
N SER A 3 11.56 13.88 -37.86
CA SER A 3 10.23 14.24 -38.40
C SER A 3 9.10 13.34 -37.88
N SER A 4 9.37 12.06 -37.66
CA SER A 4 8.36 11.10 -37.17
C SER A 4 7.95 11.39 -35.73
N LEU A 5 8.92 11.64 -34.86
CA LEU A 5 8.66 11.99 -33.46
C LEU A 5 7.93 13.33 -33.34
N PHE A 6 8.35 14.33 -34.12
CA PHE A 6 7.67 15.63 -34.16
C PHE A 6 6.20 15.49 -34.58
N ASN A 7 5.91 14.66 -35.59
CA ASN A 7 4.54 14.42 -36.04
C ASN A 7 3.70 13.66 -35.02
N GLU A 8 4.28 12.68 -34.32
CA GLU A 8 3.60 11.93 -33.27
C GLU A 8 3.28 12.82 -32.05
N MET A 9 4.21 13.68 -31.64
CA MET A 9 3.98 14.67 -30.59
C MET A 9 2.88 15.66 -30.97
N LYS A 10 2.93 16.22 -32.19
CA LYS A 10 1.91 17.13 -32.71
C LYS A 10 0.53 16.48 -32.69
N LYS A 11 0.42 15.26 -33.17
CA LYS A 11 -0.84 14.49 -33.17
C LYS A 11 -1.35 14.27 -31.76
N SER A 12 -0.50 13.87 -30.82
CA SER A 12 -0.91 13.65 -29.43
C SER A 12 -1.43 14.92 -28.73
N MET A 13 -0.87 16.09 -29.08
CA MET A 13 -1.35 17.38 -28.61
C MET A 13 -2.71 17.76 -29.20
N GLU A 14 -2.92 17.52 -30.50
CA GLU A 14 -4.21 17.74 -31.16
C GLU A 14 -5.30 16.84 -30.54
N GLU A 15 -4.97 15.57 -30.28
CA GLU A 15 -5.85 14.62 -29.58
C GLU A 15 -6.15 15.08 -28.14
N ALA A 16 -5.17 15.63 -27.43
CA ALA A 16 -5.35 16.17 -26.08
C ALA A 16 -6.27 17.41 -26.05
N VAL A 17 -6.17 18.32 -27.03
CA VAL A 17 -7.05 19.49 -27.16
C VAL A 17 -8.48 19.03 -27.42
N ALA A 18 -8.69 18.17 -28.42
CA ALA A 18 -10.02 17.64 -28.76
C ALA A 18 -10.66 16.91 -27.56
N PHE A 19 -9.87 16.18 -26.78
CA PHE A 19 -10.32 15.53 -25.55
C PHE A 19 -10.74 16.53 -24.45
N GLY A 20 -10.03 17.66 -24.32
CA GLY A 20 -10.39 18.75 -23.42
C GLY A 20 -11.67 19.49 -23.82
N GLU A 21 -11.91 19.62 -25.12
CA GLU A 21 -13.13 20.22 -25.70
C GLU A 21 -14.36 19.29 -25.64
N GLY A 22 -14.17 18.04 -25.24
CA GLY A 22 -15.27 17.10 -24.94
C GLY A 22 -15.29 15.85 -25.82
N ASP A 23 -14.42 15.72 -26.82
CA ASP A 23 -14.28 14.48 -27.61
C ASP A 23 -13.55 13.41 -26.79
N GLN A 24 -14.31 12.68 -25.97
CA GLN A 24 -13.77 11.61 -25.12
C GLN A 24 -13.20 10.42 -25.90
N THR A 25 -13.37 10.37 -27.23
CA THR A 25 -12.75 9.32 -28.07
C THR A 25 -11.26 9.55 -28.32
N LYS A 26 -10.75 10.76 -28.06
CA LYS A 26 -9.35 11.17 -28.27
C LYS A 26 -8.44 10.99 -27.05
N GLY A 27 -8.95 10.38 -25.98
CA GLY A 27 -8.17 10.08 -24.79
C GLY A 27 -8.77 8.93 -23.99
N ARG A 28 -7.99 8.39 -23.05
CA ARG A 28 -8.46 7.34 -22.14
C ARG A 28 -8.55 7.90 -20.73
N ARG A 29 -9.72 7.75 -20.09
CA ARG A 29 -9.89 8.02 -18.66
C ARG A 29 -9.82 6.72 -17.87
N LYS A 30 -9.10 6.75 -16.77
CA LYS A 30 -9.17 5.71 -15.74
C LYS A 30 -9.71 6.35 -14.48
N ASN A 31 -10.94 5.99 -14.12
CA ASN A 31 -11.47 6.35 -12.81
C ASN A 31 -10.78 5.48 -11.77
N VAL A 32 -10.16 6.12 -10.78
CA VAL A 32 -9.48 5.44 -9.67
C VAL A 32 -10.17 5.84 -8.39
N ALA A 33 -10.62 4.85 -7.63
CA ALA A 33 -11.08 5.02 -6.26
C ALA A 33 -10.02 4.45 -5.31
N ILE A 34 -9.75 5.15 -4.22
CA ILE A 34 -8.82 4.67 -3.19
C ILE A 34 -9.62 3.89 -2.14
N LYS A 35 -9.24 2.64 -1.91
CA LYS A 35 -9.84 1.81 -0.86
C LYS A 35 -9.61 2.48 0.50
N ALA A 36 -10.67 2.57 1.31
CA ALA A 36 -10.58 3.06 2.67
C ALA A 36 -9.64 2.17 3.51
N LEU A 37 -8.91 2.79 4.44
CA LEU A 37 -8.00 2.06 5.33
C LEU A 37 -8.80 1.18 6.29
N GLN A 38 -8.43 -0.09 6.36
CA GLN A 38 -8.95 -1.00 7.38
C GLN A 38 -8.56 -0.50 8.77
N VAL A 39 -9.51 -0.54 9.71
CA VAL A 39 -9.26 -0.29 11.12
C VAL A 39 -9.06 -1.64 11.78
N PHE A 40 -7.97 -1.78 12.52
CA PHE A 40 -7.65 -3.01 13.24
C PHE A 40 -7.94 -2.82 14.74
N THR A 41 -8.62 -3.78 15.34
CA THR A 41 -8.76 -3.86 16.81
C THR A 41 -7.46 -4.38 17.43
N PRO A 42 -7.24 -4.14 18.75
CA PRO A 42 -6.10 -4.72 19.46
C PRO A 42 -5.99 -6.24 19.31
N GLU A 43 -7.13 -6.93 19.33
CA GLU A 43 -7.23 -8.38 19.17
C GLU A 43 -6.85 -8.82 17.76
N GLU A 44 -7.27 -8.10 16.71
CA GLU A 44 -6.90 -8.42 15.33
C GLU A 44 -5.39 -8.24 15.10
N ILE A 45 -4.78 -7.19 15.67
CA ILE A 45 -3.32 -6.98 15.56
C ILE A 45 -2.57 -8.13 16.23
N LYS A 46 -3.03 -8.55 17.40
CA LYS A 46 -2.47 -9.70 18.12
C LYS A 46 -2.64 -10.99 17.33
N GLN A 47 -3.83 -11.21 16.75
CA GLN A 47 -4.13 -12.38 15.93
C GLN A 47 -3.22 -12.46 14.71
N LEU A 48 -3.02 -11.34 13.99
CA LEU A 48 -2.12 -11.30 12.83
C LEU A 48 -0.71 -11.72 13.22
N ARG A 49 -0.18 -11.17 14.32
CA ARG A 49 1.14 -11.52 14.81
C ARG A 49 1.26 -13.01 15.13
N GLU A 50 0.24 -13.58 15.77
CA GLU A 50 0.23 -14.99 16.16
C GLU A 50 0.07 -15.93 14.96
N GLN A 51 -0.70 -15.54 13.94
CA GLN A 51 -0.80 -16.27 12.67
C GLN A 51 0.54 -16.32 11.93
N LEU A 52 1.31 -15.22 11.97
CA LEU A 52 2.69 -15.16 11.44
C LEU A 52 3.72 -15.89 12.33
N GLN A 53 3.30 -16.44 13.47
CA GLN A 53 4.18 -17.09 14.46
C GLN A 53 5.31 -16.18 14.97
N PHE A 54 5.09 -14.87 14.99
CA PHE A 54 6.10 -13.90 15.40
C PHE A 54 5.96 -13.52 16.88
N THR A 55 7.11 -13.31 17.53
CA THR A 55 7.14 -12.59 18.81
C THR A 55 6.82 -11.12 18.60
N GLN A 56 6.36 -10.40 19.64
CA GLN A 56 6.11 -8.95 19.54
C GLN A 56 7.36 -8.17 19.07
N ARG A 57 8.56 -8.62 19.46
CA ARG A 57 9.82 -8.01 19.03
C ARG A 57 10.09 -8.20 17.54
N VAL A 58 9.91 -9.42 17.03
CA VAL A 58 10.10 -9.72 15.59
C VAL A 58 9.07 -8.97 14.77
N PHE A 59 7.80 -9.01 15.18
CA PHE A 59 6.73 -8.30 14.50
C PHE A 59 6.96 -6.79 14.46
N ALA A 60 7.45 -6.20 15.56
CA ALA A 60 7.82 -4.79 15.60
C ALA A 60 8.94 -4.45 14.62
N GLN A 61 9.95 -5.31 14.49
CA GLN A 61 11.05 -5.11 13.53
C GLN A 61 10.55 -5.19 12.08
N VAL A 62 9.72 -6.18 11.75
CA VAL A 62 9.09 -6.34 10.43
C VAL A 62 8.19 -5.14 10.08
N LEU A 63 7.54 -4.55 11.08
CA LEU A 63 6.72 -3.33 10.92
C LEU A 63 7.54 -2.02 10.96
N GLY A 64 8.83 -2.08 11.28
CA GLY A 64 9.69 -0.89 11.42
C GLY A 64 9.33 0.02 12.59
N VAL A 65 8.78 -0.53 13.68
CA VAL A 65 8.36 0.22 14.88
C VAL A 65 9.00 -0.35 16.15
N SER A 66 8.85 0.35 17.28
CA SER A 66 9.32 -0.18 18.56
C SER A 66 8.43 -1.31 19.08
N THR A 67 9.00 -2.27 19.83
CA THR A 67 8.20 -3.33 20.50
C THR A 67 7.10 -2.73 21.40
N LYS A 68 7.41 -1.62 22.09
CA LYS A 68 6.45 -0.90 22.93
C LYS A 68 5.26 -0.35 22.13
N THR A 69 5.47 0.00 20.87
CA THR A 69 4.40 0.43 19.96
C THR A 69 3.45 -0.73 19.65
N VAL A 70 3.99 -1.91 19.32
CA VAL A 70 3.18 -3.13 19.09
C VAL A 70 2.42 -3.52 20.36
N GLU A 71 3.07 -3.48 21.53
CA GLU A 71 2.39 -3.72 22.80
C GLU A 71 1.24 -2.74 23.06
N ALA A 72 1.44 -1.45 22.78
CA ALA A 72 0.41 -0.44 22.97
C ALA A 72 -0.79 -0.66 22.03
N TRP A 73 -0.54 -1.12 20.80
CA TRP A 73 -1.57 -1.47 19.85
C TRP A 73 -2.36 -2.71 20.30
N GLU A 74 -1.67 -3.79 20.71
CA GLU A 74 -2.31 -5.02 21.20
C GLU A 74 -3.02 -4.84 22.55
N LYS A 75 -2.67 -3.81 23.32
CA LYS A 75 -3.37 -3.41 24.56
C LYS A 75 -4.47 -2.38 24.32
N GLY A 76 -4.56 -1.80 23.12
CA GLY A 76 -5.52 -0.74 22.78
C GLY A 76 -5.26 0.61 23.44
N THR A 77 -4.07 0.83 24.00
CA THR A 77 -3.71 2.13 24.62
C THR A 77 -3.28 3.17 23.59
N ASN A 78 -2.95 2.74 22.37
CA ASN A 78 -2.74 3.59 21.21
C ASN A 78 -3.18 2.86 19.93
N THR A 79 -3.34 3.59 18.83
CA THR A 79 -3.76 3.01 17.53
C THR A 79 -2.68 3.18 16.46
N PRO A 80 -2.61 2.29 15.45
CA PRO A 80 -1.65 2.43 14.37
C PRO A 80 -1.97 3.63 13.46
N SER A 81 -0.91 4.29 12.98
CA SER A 81 -1.03 5.37 12.01
C SER A 81 -1.63 4.87 10.68
N GLY A 82 -1.99 5.79 9.77
CA GLY A 82 -2.56 5.39 8.47
C GLY A 82 -1.64 4.49 7.64
N SER A 83 -0.33 4.76 7.65
CA SER A 83 0.67 3.93 6.97
C SER A 83 0.83 2.57 7.65
N SER A 84 0.89 2.53 8.99
CA SER A 84 0.95 1.27 9.73
C SER A 84 -0.30 0.42 9.50
N ARG A 85 -1.50 1.01 9.46
CA ARG A 85 -2.75 0.31 9.13
C ARG A 85 -2.71 -0.29 7.73
N ARG A 86 -2.18 0.44 6.74
CA ARG A 86 -2.01 -0.10 5.39
C ARG A 86 -1.03 -1.27 5.36
N LEU A 87 0.07 -1.21 6.11
CA LEU A 87 1.03 -2.31 6.18
C LEU A 87 0.44 -3.55 6.89
N LEU A 88 -0.29 -3.34 7.98
CA LEU A 88 -1.05 -4.39 8.65
C LEU A 88 -2.08 -5.03 7.69
N GLU A 89 -2.78 -4.23 6.89
CA GLU A 89 -3.70 -4.71 5.85
C GLU A 89 -2.98 -5.52 4.77
N ILE A 90 -1.78 -5.12 4.35
CA ILE A 90 -0.98 -5.88 3.38
C ILE A 90 -0.61 -7.24 3.97
N TYR A 91 -0.06 -7.28 5.18
CA TYR A 91 0.33 -8.53 5.83
C TYR A 91 -0.86 -9.43 6.20
N TRP A 92 -2.02 -8.85 6.50
CA TRP A 92 -3.25 -9.60 6.72
C TRP A 92 -3.72 -10.32 5.46
N ASN A 93 -3.67 -9.65 4.31
CA ASN A 93 -4.10 -10.22 3.04
C ASN A 93 -3.03 -11.09 2.36
N HIS A 94 -1.75 -10.81 2.65
CA HIS A 94 -0.57 -11.48 2.07
C HIS A 94 0.48 -11.76 3.17
N PRO A 95 0.26 -12.77 4.02
CA PRO A 95 1.18 -13.13 5.11
C PRO A 95 2.60 -13.46 4.63
N ASP A 96 2.71 -14.01 3.41
CA ASP A 96 3.97 -14.38 2.77
C ASP A 96 4.95 -13.21 2.61
N ILE A 97 4.43 -11.97 2.48
CA ILE A 97 5.27 -10.77 2.39
C ILE A 97 5.95 -10.50 3.74
N ALA A 98 5.23 -10.69 4.86
CA ALA A 98 5.82 -10.47 6.19
C ALA A 98 6.89 -11.52 6.53
N GLU A 99 6.71 -12.75 6.03
CA GLU A 99 7.67 -13.85 6.22
C GLU A 99 8.98 -13.60 5.46
N GLN A 100 8.92 -12.99 4.26
CA GLN A 100 10.11 -12.67 3.46
C GLN A 100 11.05 -11.66 4.12
N GLU A 101 10.53 -10.81 5.01
CA GLU A 101 11.33 -9.84 5.76
C GLU A 101 12.21 -10.50 6.85
N VAL A 102 11.96 -11.77 7.16
CA VAL A 102 12.72 -12.52 8.17
C VAL A 102 13.66 -13.49 7.47
N THR A 103 14.96 -13.22 7.57
CA THR A 103 15.98 -14.19 7.16
C THR A 103 16.30 -15.11 8.34
N GLU A 104 16.36 -16.43 8.12
CA GLU A 104 16.92 -17.35 9.12
C GLU A 104 18.36 -16.94 9.43
N LYS A 105 18.66 -16.72 10.71
CA LYS A 105 20.05 -16.68 11.16
C LYS A 105 20.59 -18.10 11.13
N VAL A 106 21.46 -18.38 10.16
CA VAL A 106 22.42 -19.48 10.22
C VAL A 106 23.27 -19.36 11.48
#